data_AF-A0A7V2CJ61-F1
#
_entry.id   AF-A0A7V2CJ61-F1
#
_cell.length_a   1.000
_cell.length_b   1.000
_cell.length_c   1.000
_cell.angle_alpha   90.00
_cell.angle_beta   90.00
_cell.angle_gamma   90.00
#
_symmetry.space_group_name_H-M   'P 1'
#
loop_
_entity.id
_entity.type
_entity.pdbx_description
1 polymer ?
#
loop_
_entity_poly.entity_id
_entity_poly.type
_entity_poly.pdbx_seq_one_letter_code
_entity_poly.pdbx_strand_id
1 'polypeptide(L)'
;MDCQRARELICAFLDGELSPSDRDAVVSHLATCSACGAESQVLRGQHAALHLAFARPRERAAALAERAIGQLRLASLARRSRIPWMAMSLSAAAGFALAFLVLESLKAPQSQRTGSQTPADVAPVARLALASGPVEMRTPDGVGWSLLSAGGAIVPGAHLRTGRGVLCELRMADGSQVRINKQTELVVEHVGSLHLTRGQVWSGVAGTGRPFEVRSPEVTVTALGTQFDLRVEPAVTLLTVLEGKTSVRGKAGEQMIGAGERARIVGGAVVEKSRPEDLILATRWVHELLVLKGRDDPELSARVDTLL
;
A
#
# COMPACT_ATOMS: atom_id res chain seq x y z
N MET A 1 18.10 -35.69 27.09
CA MET A 1 18.29 -34.76 25.96
C MET A 1 19.77 -34.49 25.83
N ASP A 2 20.31 -34.58 24.61
CA ASP A 2 21.71 -34.23 24.33
C ASP A 2 21.86 -32.72 24.06
N CYS A 3 23.12 -32.26 23.99
CA CYS A 3 23.40 -30.83 23.79
C CYS A 3 22.95 -30.34 22.41
N GLN A 4 23.00 -31.18 21.37
CA GLN A 4 22.60 -30.77 20.02
C GLN A 4 21.11 -30.44 19.99
N ARG A 5 20.29 -31.35 20.49
CA ARG A 5 18.85 -31.18 20.57
C ARG A 5 18.46 -30.04 21.51
N ALA A 6 19.18 -29.86 22.61
CA ALA A 6 18.96 -28.73 23.50
C ALA A 6 19.17 -27.40 22.76
N ARG A 7 20.28 -27.25 22.03
CA ARG A 7 20.61 -26.02 21.29
C ARG A 7 19.60 -25.66 20.21
N GLU A 8 19.10 -26.66 19.47
CA GLU A 8 18.01 -26.47 18.51
C GLU A 8 16.74 -25.89 19.15
N LEU A 9 16.46 -26.24 20.41
CA LEU A 9 15.24 -25.87 21.11
C LEU A 9 15.38 -24.62 21.99
N ILE A 10 16.59 -24.08 22.21
CA ILE A 10 16.79 -22.91 23.09
C ILE A 10 16.01 -21.69 22.59
N CYS A 11 16.01 -21.38 21.29
CA CYS A 11 15.28 -20.22 20.77
C CYS A 11 13.76 -20.38 20.97
N ALA A 12 13.19 -21.51 20.54
CA ALA A 12 11.77 -21.80 20.73
C ALA A 12 11.36 -21.85 22.21
N PHE A 13 12.28 -22.25 23.10
CA PHE A 13 12.07 -22.19 24.55
C PHE A 13 11.97 -20.74 25.05
N LEU A 14 12.83 -19.85 24.57
CA LEU A 14 12.81 -18.43 24.94
C LEU A 14 11.57 -17.70 24.39
N ASP A 15 11.10 -18.10 23.21
CA ASP A 15 9.89 -17.56 22.58
C ASP A 15 8.58 -18.17 23.16
N GLY A 16 8.69 -19.21 24.00
CA GLY A 16 7.55 -19.84 24.68
C GLY A 16 6.76 -20.83 23.81
N GLU A 17 7.32 -21.24 22.68
CA GLU A 17 6.64 -22.06 21.65
C GLU A 17 6.78 -23.57 21.86
N LEU A 18 7.56 -24.01 22.86
CA LEU A 18 7.73 -25.43 23.17
C LEU A 18 6.52 -26.06 23.85
N SER A 19 6.28 -27.34 23.50
CA SER A 19 5.37 -28.23 24.22
C SER A 19 5.78 -28.35 25.71
N PRO A 20 4.86 -28.66 26.64
CA PRO A 20 5.20 -28.81 28.06
C PRO A 20 6.32 -29.84 28.31
N SER A 21 6.28 -30.98 27.61
CA SER A 21 7.30 -32.04 27.74
C SER A 21 8.68 -31.60 27.24
N ASP A 22 8.74 -30.90 26.10
CA ASP A 22 10.01 -30.40 25.56
C ASP A 22 10.58 -29.27 26.42
N ARG A 23 9.70 -28.42 26.95
CA ARG A 23 10.06 -27.35 27.88
C ARG A 23 10.73 -27.92 29.14
N ASP A 24 10.12 -28.92 29.76
CA ASP A 24 10.66 -29.56 30.97
C ASP A 24 12.00 -30.26 30.68
N ALA A 25 12.13 -30.90 29.52
CA ALA A 25 13.36 -31.54 29.09
C ALA A 25 14.49 -30.52 28.85
N VAL A 26 14.21 -29.37 28.24
CA VAL A 26 15.17 -28.27 28.05
C VAL A 26 15.55 -27.66 29.39
N VAL A 27 14.59 -27.37 30.28
CA VAL A 27 14.86 -26.82 31.62
C VAL A 27 15.78 -27.73 32.43
N SER A 28 15.49 -29.03 32.44
CA SER A 28 16.32 -30.04 33.12
C SER A 28 17.73 -30.11 32.54
N HIS A 29 17.86 -30.02 31.20
CA HIS A 29 19.16 -30.00 30.54
C HIS A 29 19.97 -28.72 30.84
N LEU A 30 19.35 -27.55 30.79
CA LEU A 30 20.02 -26.26 31.08
C LEU A 30 20.49 -26.17 32.54
N ALA A 31 19.82 -26.86 33.46
CA ALA A 31 20.24 -26.94 34.86
C ALA A 31 21.48 -27.83 35.07
N THR A 32 21.74 -28.77 34.16
CA THR A 32 22.81 -29.78 34.30
C THR A 32 24.00 -29.55 33.36
N CYS A 33 23.80 -28.85 32.23
CA CYS A 33 24.83 -28.54 31.24
C CYS A 33 25.25 -27.06 31.30
N SER A 34 26.45 -26.79 31.82
CA SER A 34 26.97 -25.42 31.94
C SER A 34 27.15 -24.70 30.60
N ALA A 35 27.56 -25.41 29.55
CA ALA A 35 27.75 -24.84 28.22
C ALA A 35 26.42 -24.37 27.60
N CYS A 36 25.39 -25.22 27.61
CA CYS A 36 24.06 -24.86 27.11
C CYS A 36 23.39 -23.81 28.01
N GLY A 37 23.63 -23.88 29.32
CA GLY A 37 23.18 -22.87 30.28
C GLY A 37 23.74 -21.47 29.99
N ALA A 38 25.04 -21.37 29.70
CA ALA A 38 25.69 -20.11 29.34
C ALA A 38 25.15 -19.55 28.01
N GLU A 39 24.97 -20.39 26.99
CA GLU A 39 24.39 -20.01 25.70
C GLU A 39 22.96 -19.46 25.85
N SER A 40 22.13 -20.13 26.65
CA SER A 40 20.77 -19.66 26.97
C SER A 40 20.77 -18.30 27.68
N GLN A 41 21.72 -18.06 28.61
CA GLN A 41 21.85 -16.78 29.29
C GLN A 41 22.25 -15.63 28.35
N VAL A 42 23.18 -15.89 27.41
CA VAL A 42 23.58 -14.90 26.40
C VAL A 42 22.39 -14.51 25.52
N LEU A 43 21.64 -15.50 25.02
CA LEU A 43 20.46 -15.26 24.20
C LEU A 43 19.36 -14.51 24.96
N ARG A 44 19.14 -14.81 26.25
CA ARG A 44 18.23 -14.04 27.12
C ARG A 44 18.66 -12.59 27.27
N GLY A 45 19.96 -12.34 27.43
CA GLY A 45 20.52 -10.99 27.52
C GLY A 45 20.27 -10.18 26.25
N GLN A 46 20.50 -10.77 25.08
CA GLN A 46 20.23 -10.14 23.77
C GLN A 46 18.74 -9.87 23.57
N HIS A 47 17.89 -10.84 23.87
CA HIS A 47 16.43 -10.69 23.80
C HIS A 47 15.95 -9.54 24.70
N ALA A 48 16.40 -9.48 25.95
CA ALA A 48 16.07 -8.40 26.87
C ALA A 48 16.55 -7.03 26.37
N ALA A 49 17.76 -6.95 25.82
CA ALA A 49 18.30 -5.71 25.25
C ALA A 49 17.46 -5.19 24.06
N LEU A 50 17.03 -6.09 23.17
CA LEU A 50 16.14 -5.75 22.06
C LEU A 50 14.79 -5.24 22.58
N HIS A 51 14.19 -5.93 23.55
CA HIS A 51 12.93 -5.50 24.15
C HIS A 51 13.01 -4.10 24.77
N LEU A 52 14.10 -3.79 25.46
CA LEU A 52 14.35 -2.47 26.04
C LEU A 52 14.56 -1.40 24.94
N ALA A 53 15.35 -1.70 23.91
CA ALA A 53 15.61 -0.78 22.81
C ALA A 53 14.32 -0.38 22.06
N PHE A 54 13.37 -1.31 21.93
CA PHE A 54 12.08 -1.09 21.25
C PHE A 54 10.91 -0.75 22.19
N ALA A 55 11.13 -0.62 23.49
CA ALA A 55 10.06 -0.33 24.46
C ALA A 55 9.32 0.98 24.14
N ARG A 56 10.06 2.10 23.98
CA ARG A 56 9.48 3.41 23.66
C ARG A 56 8.73 3.44 22.31
N PRO A 57 9.29 2.92 21.19
CA PRO A 57 8.54 2.76 19.95
C PRO A 57 7.23 1.97 20.10
N ARG A 58 7.25 0.85 20.84
CA ARG A 58 6.06 0.01 21.08
C ARG A 58 4.99 0.73 21.88
N GLU A 59 5.37 1.42 22.96
CA GLU A 59 4.44 2.23 23.76
C GLU A 59 3.77 3.33 22.93
N ARG A 60 4.54 4.02 22.07
CA ARG A 60 4.01 5.04 21.16
C ARG A 60 3.04 4.45 20.13
N ALA A 61 3.37 3.29 19.56
CA ALA A 61 2.50 2.61 18.61
C ALA A 61 1.19 2.16 19.28
N ALA A 62 1.25 1.59 20.49
CA ALA A 62 0.08 1.20 21.26
C ALA A 62 -0.80 2.41 21.63
N ALA A 63 -0.19 3.51 22.09
CA ALA A 63 -0.92 4.74 22.41
C ALA A 63 -1.61 5.35 21.17
N LEU A 64 -0.97 5.29 20.00
CA LEU A 64 -1.56 5.73 18.74
C LEU A 64 -2.74 4.83 18.33
N ALA A 65 -2.58 3.52 18.43
CA ALA A 65 -3.62 2.55 18.12
C ALA A 65 -4.87 2.77 18.99
N GLU A 66 -4.69 2.93 20.31
CA GLU A 66 -5.80 3.22 21.24
C GLU A 66 -6.53 4.53 20.89
N ARG A 67 -5.78 5.59 20.55
CA ARG A 67 -6.40 6.85 20.11
C ARG A 67 -7.20 6.68 18.82
N ALA A 68 -6.67 5.95 17.84
CA ALA A 68 -7.37 5.68 16.59
C ALA A 68 -8.65 4.86 16.80
N ILE A 69 -8.59 3.80 17.60
CA ILE A 69 -9.75 2.97 17.97
C ILE A 69 -10.81 3.83 18.70
N GLY A 70 -10.39 4.68 19.64
CA GLY A 70 -11.27 5.59 20.36
C GLY A 70 -11.99 6.57 19.42
N GLN A 71 -11.27 7.18 18.47
CA GLN A 71 -11.86 8.10 17.50
C GLN A 71 -12.88 7.41 16.58
N LEU A 72 -12.59 6.19 16.13
CA LEU A 72 -13.53 5.41 15.31
C LEU A 72 -14.79 5.02 16.08
N ARG A 73 -14.68 4.67 17.37
CA ARG A 73 -15.84 4.38 18.25
C ARG A 73 -16.70 5.61 18.50
N LEU A 74 -16.11 6.78 18.73
CA LEU A 74 -16.88 8.01 18.93
C LEU A 74 -17.60 8.44 17.65
N ALA A 75 -16.95 8.33 16.50
CA ALA A 75 -17.55 8.62 15.21
C ALA A 75 -18.74 7.70 14.89
N SER A 76 -18.67 6.42 15.28
CA SER A 76 -19.77 5.47 15.08
C SER A 76 -20.96 5.73 16.00
N LEU A 77 -20.72 6.13 17.26
CA LEU A 77 -21.78 6.50 18.20
C LEU A 77 -22.51 7.79 17.81
N ALA A 78 -21.77 8.81 17.34
CA ALA A 78 -22.37 10.07 16.89
C ALA A 78 -23.34 9.92 15.71
N ARG A 79 -23.14 8.90 14.85
CA ARG A 79 -23.99 8.61 13.70
C ARG A 79 -25.36 8.00 14.09
N ARG A 80 -25.52 7.51 15.33
CA ARG A 80 -26.73 6.76 15.77
C ARG A 80 -27.82 7.62 16.44
N SER A 81 -27.62 8.93 16.63
CA SER A 81 -28.43 9.76 17.53
C SER A 81 -29.26 10.89 16.85
N ARG A 82 -29.81 10.70 15.64
CA ARG A 82 -30.76 11.68 15.07
C ARG A 82 -31.92 11.04 14.29
N ILE A 83 -32.77 10.29 14.99
CA ILE A 83 -34.14 10.04 14.51
C ILE A 83 -35.10 10.47 15.64
N PRO A 84 -35.78 11.63 15.52
CA PRO A 84 -36.74 12.05 16.54
C PRO A 84 -38.09 11.35 16.30
N TRP A 85 -38.35 10.25 17.00
CA TRP A 85 -39.65 9.54 17.03
C TRP A 85 -40.76 10.34 17.77
N MET A 86 -40.47 11.52 18.33
CA MET A 86 -41.46 12.29 19.10
C MET A 86 -42.35 13.25 18.30
N ALA A 87 -42.22 13.33 16.97
CA ALA A 87 -43.03 14.27 16.16
C ALA A 87 -44.30 13.65 15.53
N MET A 88 -44.80 12.50 16.03
CA MET A 88 -45.90 11.77 15.38
C MET A 88 -47.05 11.38 16.32
N SER A 89 -47.58 12.33 17.09
CA SER A 89 -48.77 12.05 17.92
C SER A 89 -49.78 13.20 18.12
N LEU A 90 -49.83 14.22 17.25
CA LEU A 90 -50.99 15.14 17.21
C LEU A 90 -51.26 15.69 15.80
N SER A 91 -52.10 15.01 15.01
CA SER A 91 -53.05 15.59 14.03
C SER A 91 -53.70 14.52 13.15
N ALA A 92 -54.42 13.58 13.76
CA ALA A 92 -55.02 12.44 13.08
C ALA A 92 -56.34 12.74 12.33
N ALA A 93 -56.78 13.99 12.16
CA ALA A 93 -58.08 14.28 11.54
C ALA A 93 -58.07 15.28 10.36
N ALA A 94 -57.01 16.06 10.15
CA ALA A 94 -56.94 17.02 9.04
C ALA A 94 -56.00 16.61 7.89
N GLY A 95 -55.16 15.57 8.10
CA GLY A 95 -54.12 15.18 7.14
C GLY A 95 -54.61 14.38 5.93
N PHE A 96 -55.72 13.65 6.03
CA PHE A 96 -56.19 12.76 4.96
C PHE A 96 -56.77 13.51 3.75
N ALA A 97 -57.34 14.69 3.93
CA ALA A 97 -57.86 15.52 2.83
C ALA A 97 -56.74 16.28 2.08
N LEU A 98 -55.66 16.65 2.77
CA LEU A 98 -54.49 17.28 2.15
C LEU A 98 -53.61 16.26 1.40
N ALA A 99 -53.62 14.99 1.84
CA ALA A 99 -52.84 13.92 1.23
C ALA A 99 -53.30 13.54 -0.19
N PHE A 100 -54.59 13.65 -0.50
CA PHE A 100 -55.10 13.31 -1.84
C PHE A 100 -54.77 14.38 -2.89
N LEU A 101 -54.83 15.67 -2.52
CA LEU A 101 -54.54 16.79 -3.43
C LEU A 101 -53.04 17.07 -3.63
N VAL A 102 -52.18 16.68 -2.68
CA VAL A 102 -50.72 16.81 -2.81
C VAL A 102 -50.10 15.62 -3.57
N LEU A 103 -50.73 14.43 -3.53
CA LEU A 103 -50.23 13.24 -4.24
C LEU A 103 -50.33 13.34 -5.78
N GLU A 104 -51.21 14.17 -6.32
CA GLU A 104 -51.29 14.42 -7.77
C GLU A 104 -50.37 15.56 -8.26
N SER A 105 -49.81 16.38 -7.36
CA SER A 105 -49.03 17.58 -7.74
C SER A 105 -47.52 17.50 -7.45
N LEU A 106 -47.03 16.38 -6.91
CA LEU A 106 -45.60 16.15 -6.67
C LEU A 106 -45.09 14.92 -7.43
N LYS A 107 -45.07 15.02 -8.78
CA LYS A 107 -43.95 14.42 -9.52
C LYS A 107 -42.67 15.06 -8.98
N ALA A 108 -41.79 14.21 -8.47
CA ALA A 108 -40.68 14.52 -7.60
C ALA A 108 -39.74 15.65 -8.07
N PRO A 109 -39.17 16.41 -7.12
CA PRO A 109 -37.76 16.74 -7.13
C PRO A 109 -37.05 15.76 -6.19
N GLN A 110 -36.37 14.78 -6.76
CA GLN A 110 -35.46 13.93 -6.00
C GLN A 110 -34.39 14.79 -5.34
N SER A 111 -34.40 14.76 -4.00
CA SER A 111 -33.37 15.35 -3.16
C SER A 111 -32.00 14.79 -3.55
N GLN A 112 -31.14 15.67 -4.06
CA GLN A 112 -29.77 15.38 -4.43
C GLN A 112 -29.00 14.95 -3.18
N ARG A 113 -28.86 13.62 -3.00
CA ARG A 113 -27.68 13.08 -2.34
C ARG A 113 -26.50 13.53 -3.18
N THR A 114 -25.64 14.39 -2.62
CA THR A 114 -24.35 14.74 -3.19
C THR A 114 -23.44 13.51 -3.11
N GLY A 115 -23.73 12.51 -3.95
CA GLY A 115 -22.70 11.62 -4.47
C GLY A 115 -21.83 12.51 -5.35
N SER A 116 -20.52 12.47 -5.10
CA SER A 116 -19.53 12.94 -6.05
C SER A 116 -19.85 12.34 -7.42
N GLN A 117 -20.45 13.15 -8.29
CA GLN A 117 -20.77 12.79 -9.66
C GLN A 117 -19.45 12.71 -10.41
N THR A 118 -18.90 11.51 -10.52
CA THR A 118 -18.07 11.17 -11.67
C THR A 118 -18.99 11.28 -12.90
N PRO A 119 -18.58 11.93 -14.00
CA PRO A 119 -19.32 11.85 -15.25
C PRO A 119 -19.56 10.37 -15.57
N ALA A 120 -20.83 9.98 -15.66
CA ALA A 120 -21.27 8.59 -15.67
C ALA A 120 -20.89 7.79 -16.94
N ASP A 121 -20.13 8.37 -17.86
CA ASP A 121 -19.86 7.82 -19.20
C ASP A 121 -18.41 7.41 -19.44
N VAL A 122 -17.48 7.70 -18.53
CA VAL A 122 -16.06 7.38 -18.73
C VAL A 122 -15.69 6.08 -18.03
N ALA A 123 -15.35 5.06 -18.82
CA ALA A 123 -14.92 3.78 -18.29
C ALA A 123 -13.64 3.93 -17.42
N PRO A 124 -13.58 3.29 -16.23
CA PRO A 124 -12.41 3.40 -15.38
C PRO A 124 -11.19 2.71 -16.00
N VAL A 125 -10.04 3.37 -15.91
CA VAL A 125 -8.76 2.84 -16.40
C VAL A 125 -7.97 2.09 -15.34
N ALA A 126 -8.28 2.35 -14.07
CA ALA A 126 -7.71 1.66 -12.92
C ALA A 126 -8.66 1.69 -11.73
N ARG A 127 -8.33 0.90 -10.70
CA ARG A 127 -8.97 0.96 -9.39
C ARG A 127 -7.94 0.94 -8.28
N LEU A 128 -8.23 1.63 -7.17
CA LEU A 128 -7.42 1.51 -5.96
C LEU A 128 -7.63 0.13 -5.34
N ALA A 129 -6.61 -0.73 -5.38
CA ALA A 129 -6.69 -2.08 -4.82
C ALA A 129 -6.45 -2.08 -3.30
N LEU A 130 -5.43 -1.36 -2.86
CA LEU A 130 -4.99 -1.33 -1.47
C LEU A 130 -4.37 0.02 -1.13
N ALA A 131 -4.50 0.48 0.11
CA ALA A 131 -3.78 1.64 0.62
C ALA A 131 -3.46 1.49 2.11
N SER A 132 -2.30 2.00 2.55
CA SER A 132 -1.92 2.07 3.96
C SER A 132 -2.56 3.26 4.71
N GLY A 133 -3.25 4.15 3.98
CA GLY A 133 -3.83 5.38 4.50
C GLY A 133 -4.62 6.15 3.42
N PRO A 134 -4.98 7.43 3.67
CA PRO A 134 -5.79 8.22 2.75
C PRO A 134 -5.04 8.54 1.46
N VAL A 135 -5.62 8.13 0.33
CA VAL A 135 -5.17 8.50 -1.02
C VAL A 135 -6.08 9.59 -1.54
N GLU A 136 -5.50 10.63 -2.15
CA GLU A 136 -6.27 11.75 -2.70
C GLU A 136 -6.28 11.67 -4.23
N MET A 137 -7.45 11.92 -4.82
CA MET A 137 -7.68 11.94 -6.26
C MET A 137 -8.37 13.23 -6.67
N ARG A 138 -7.94 13.80 -7.80
CA ARG A 138 -8.64 14.87 -8.50
C ARG A 138 -8.93 14.41 -9.92
N THR A 139 -10.19 14.43 -10.32
CA THR A 139 -10.61 14.11 -11.70
C THR A 139 -10.12 15.20 -12.67
N PRO A 140 -10.02 14.91 -13.99
CA PRO A 140 -9.57 15.89 -14.98
C PRO A 140 -10.36 17.21 -14.93
N ASP A 141 -11.69 17.09 -14.84
CA ASP A 141 -12.62 18.23 -14.78
C ASP A 141 -12.88 18.72 -13.34
N GLY A 142 -12.19 18.12 -12.36
CA GLY A 142 -12.40 18.36 -10.94
C GLY A 142 -11.58 19.55 -10.44
N VAL A 143 -12.22 20.42 -9.66
CA VAL A 143 -11.56 21.61 -9.09
C VAL A 143 -10.79 21.29 -7.80
N GLY A 144 -11.10 20.18 -7.13
CA GLY A 144 -10.53 19.85 -5.80
C GLY A 144 -10.13 18.38 -5.64
N TRP A 145 -9.25 18.14 -4.67
CA TRP A 145 -8.88 16.80 -4.24
C TRP A 145 -10.00 16.16 -3.41
N SER A 146 -10.25 14.88 -3.64
CA SER A 146 -11.19 14.05 -2.89
C SER A 146 -10.51 12.76 -2.44
N LEU A 147 -11.01 12.11 -1.39
CA LEU A 147 -10.46 10.85 -0.92
C LEU A 147 -10.89 9.68 -1.83
N LEU A 148 -9.92 8.87 -2.24
CA LEU A 148 -10.13 7.65 -2.98
C LEU A 148 -10.15 6.45 -2.02
N SER A 149 -11.29 5.80 -1.91
CA SER A 149 -11.46 4.57 -1.12
C SER A 149 -11.00 3.34 -1.88
N ALA A 150 -10.63 2.28 -1.18
CA ALA A 150 -10.34 0.97 -1.79
C ALA A 150 -11.53 0.51 -2.65
N GLY A 151 -11.24 -0.07 -3.81
CA GLY A 151 -12.19 -0.40 -4.89
C GLY A 151 -12.63 0.80 -5.75
N GLY A 152 -12.30 2.03 -5.34
CA GLY A 152 -12.65 3.26 -6.02
C GLY A 152 -12.12 3.30 -7.46
N ALA A 153 -12.98 3.77 -8.36
CA ALA A 153 -12.70 3.89 -9.79
C ALA A 153 -11.81 5.10 -10.07
N ILE A 154 -10.82 4.92 -10.95
CA ILE A 154 -9.93 5.97 -11.44
C ILE A 154 -10.22 6.14 -12.92
N VAL A 155 -10.57 7.36 -13.31
CA VAL A 155 -10.87 7.73 -14.70
C VAL A 155 -9.59 8.19 -15.42
N PRO A 156 -9.52 8.10 -16.76
CA PRO A 156 -8.42 8.66 -17.54
C PRO A 156 -8.19 10.13 -17.18
N GLY A 157 -6.91 10.53 -17.11
CA GLY A 157 -6.47 11.87 -16.74
C GLY A 157 -6.60 12.21 -15.24
N ALA A 158 -7.04 11.28 -14.38
CA ALA A 158 -7.15 11.56 -12.96
C ALA A 158 -5.76 11.76 -12.32
N HIS A 159 -5.63 12.82 -11.54
CA HIS A 159 -4.46 13.07 -10.71
C HIS A 159 -4.58 12.31 -9.39
N LEU A 160 -3.49 11.69 -8.95
CA LEU A 160 -3.39 10.99 -7.68
C LEU A 160 -2.23 11.56 -6.88
N ARG A 161 -2.41 11.63 -5.55
CA ARG A 161 -1.33 11.94 -4.63
C ARG A 161 -1.39 11.12 -3.34
N THR A 162 -0.21 10.78 -2.83
CA THR A 162 -0.04 10.09 -1.54
C THR A 162 0.62 11.01 -0.51
N GLY A 163 0.11 10.96 0.73
CA GLY A 163 0.65 11.73 1.84
C GLY A 163 1.94 11.15 2.44
N ARG A 164 2.39 11.74 3.55
CA ARG A 164 3.51 11.20 4.34
C ARG A 164 3.08 9.86 4.94
N GLY A 165 3.82 8.79 4.63
CA GLY A 165 3.56 7.44 5.15
C GLY A 165 2.40 6.70 4.47
N VAL A 166 1.79 7.27 3.43
CA VAL A 166 0.75 6.59 2.66
C VAL A 166 1.37 5.91 1.45
N LEU A 167 1.15 4.61 1.31
CA LEU A 167 1.47 3.83 0.13
C LEU A 167 0.18 3.25 -0.41
N CYS A 168 0.11 3.01 -1.71
CA CYS A 168 -1.03 2.32 -2.30
C CYS A 168 -0.68 1.47 -3.51
N GLU A 169 -1.59 0.57 -3.84
CA GLU A 169 -1.55 -0.26 -5.05
C GLU A 169 -2.79 0.03 -5.89
N LEU A 170 -2.56 0.30 -7.18
CA LEU A 170 -3.58 0.37 -8.21
C LEU A 170 -3.56 -0.91 -9.02
N ARG A 171 -4.76 -1.36 -9.40
CA ARG A 171 -4.94 -2.37 -10.45
C ARG A 171 -5.46 -1.68 -11.70
N MET A 172 -4.65 -1.69 -12.74
CA MET A 172 -4.99 -1.15 -14.06
C MET A 172 -5.95 -2.10 -14.78
N ALA A 173 -6.73 -1.58 -15.74
CA ALA A 173 -7.73 -2.37 -16.47
C ALA A 173 -7.13 -3.44 -17.41
N ASP A 174 -5.85 -3.31 -17.79
CA ASP A 174 -5.09 -4.31 -18.54
C ASP A 174 -4.50 -5.43 -17.65
N GLY A 175 -4.73 -5.38 -16.34
CA GLY A 175 -4.17 -6.29 -15.35
C GLY A 175 -2.81 -5.86 -14.79
N SER A 176 -2.22 -4.78 -15.29
CA SER A 176 -0.97 -4.24 -14.75
C SER A 176 -1.17 -3.75 -13.32
N GLN A 177 -0.14 -3.91 -12.48
CA GLN A 177 -0.13 -3.46 -11.10
C GLN A 177 0.80 -2.26 -10.96
N VAL A 178 0.31 -1.20 -10.33
CA VAL A 178 1.10 0.02 -10.09
C VAL A 178 1.08 0.31 -8.60
N ARG A 179 2.24 0.23 -7.97
CA ARG A 179 2.42 0.62 -6.58
C ARG A 179 2.96 2.03 -6.52
N ILE A 180 2.43 2.82 -5.60
CA ILE A 180 2.73 4.22 -5.45
C ILE A 180 3.28 4.41 -4.04
N ASN A 181 4.52 4.91 -3.96
CA ASN A 181 5.18 5.16 -2.68
C ASN A 181 4.63 6.45 -2.02
N LYS A 182 5.02 6.71 -0.78
CA LYS A 182 4.73 7.96 -0.06
C LYS A 182 5.21 9.21 -0.81
N GLN A 183 4.49 10.31 -0.65
CA GLN A 183 4.83 11.62 -1.23
C GLN A 183 5.00 11.58 -2.76
N THR A 184 4.14 10.83 -3.44
CA THR A 184 4.15 10.67 -4.88
C THR A 184 2.96 11.39 -5.50
N GLU A 185 3.18 12.05 -6.64
CA GLU A 185 2.12 12.64 -7.45
C GLU A 185 2.24 12.17 -8.89
N LEU A 186 1.13 11.70 -9.44
CA LEU A 186 1.05 11.22 -10.80
C LEU A 186 -0.32 11.47 -11.43
N VAL A 187 -0.39 11.34 -12.74
CA VAL A 187 -1.62 11.30 -13.53
C VAL A 187 -1.76 9.91 -14.13
N VAL A 188 -2.93 9.29 -13.99
CA VAL A 188 -3.27 8.06 -14.70
C VAL A 188 -3.91 8.47 -16.02
N GLU A 189 -3.13 8.49 -17.10
CA GLU A 189 -3.55 9.12 -18.35
C GLU A 189 -4.53 8.25 -19.13
N HIS A 190 -4.22 6.96 -19.26
CA HIS A 190 -5.09 5.94 -19.84
C HIS A 190 -4.62 4.54 -19.42
N VAL A 191 -5.30 3.49 -19.88
CA VAL A 191 -4.85 2.11 -19.66
C VAL A 191 -3.47 1.94 -20.30
N GLY A 192 -2.47 1.59 -19.49
CA GLY A 192 -1.10 1.44 -19.95
C GLY A 192 -0.26 2.71 -19.96
N SER A 193 -0.74 3.83 -19.40
CA SER A 193 0.05 5.08 -19.40
C SER A 193 -0.13 5.92 -18.15
N LEU A 194 1.00 6.33 -17.58
CA LEU A 194 1.09 7.18 -16.38
C LEU A 194 2.04 8.35 -16.64
N HIS A 195 1.74 9.51 -16.07
CA HIS A 195 2.68 10.62 -15.93
C HIS A 195 3.07 10.82 -14.47
N LEU A 196 4.28 10.40 -14.10
CA LEU A 196 4.87 10.55 -12.78
C LEU A 196 5.60 11.90 -12.67
N THR A 197 5.00 12.86 -11.97
CA THR A 197 5.58 14.20 -11.81
C THR A 197 6.66 14.22 -10.73
N ARG A 198 6.45 13.47 -9.63
CA ARG A 198 7.42 13.32 -8.53
C ARG A 198 7.14 12.08 -7.70
N GLY A 199 8.15 11.60 -6.99
CA GLY A 199 8.02 10.49 -6.04
C GLY A 199 8.48 9.18 -6.65
N GLN A 200 7.83 8.07 -6.30
CA GLN A 200 8.30 6.74 -6.72
C GLN A 200 7.13 5.81 -7.00
N VAL A 201 7.23 5.09 -8.11
CA VAL A 201 6.29 4.03 -8.48
C VAL A 201 7.03 2.76 -8.83
N TRP A 202 6.42 1.63 -8.48
CA TRP A 202 6.81 0.33 -8.99
C TRP A 202 5.69 -0.17 -9.89
N SER A 203 6.05 -0.74 -11.03
CA SER A 203 5.11 -1.22 -12.05
C SER A 203 5.41 -2.67 -12.39
N GLY A 204 4.43 -3.54 -12.16
CA GLY A 204 4.38 -4.90 -12.67
C GLY A 204 3.47 -4.93 -13.89
N VAL A 205 4.06 -4.82 -15.07
CA VAL A 205 3.32 -4.67 -16.33
C VAL A 205 2.84 -6.03 -16.82
N ALA A 206 1.55 -6.14 -17.16
CA ALA A 206 0.98 -7.37 -17.69
C ALA A 206 1.57 -7.70 -19.08
N GLY A 207 1.80 -8.99 -19.35
CA GLY A 207 2.33 -9.50 -20.61
C GLY A 207 1.31 -9.54 -21.76
N THR A 208 0.57 -8.45 -21.99
CA THR A 208 -0.50 -8.39 -23.02
C THR A 208 0.02 -8.06 -24.42
N GLY A 209 1.32 -7.78 -24.56
CA GLY A 209 1.95 -7.27 -25.79
C GLY A 209 1.70 -5.78 -26.07
N ARG A 210 0.85 -5.11 -25.27
CA ARG A 210 0.66 -3.66 -25.35
C ARG A 210 1.72 -2.94 -24.51
N PRO A 211 2.27 -1.82 -24.99
CA PRO A 211 3.24 -1.05 -24.23
C PRO A 211 2.61 -0.41 -23.01
N PHE A 212 3.37 -0.40 -21.92
CA PHE A 212 3.07 0.37 -20.72
C PHE A 212 4.08 1.51 -20.61
N GLU A 213 3.61 2.75 -20.59
CA GLU A 213 4.44 3.95 -20.56
C GLU A 213 4.37 4.65 -19.21
N VAL A 214 5.52 4.98 -18.65
CA VAL A 214 5.64 5.89 -17.51
C VAL A 214 6.45 7.10 -17.93
N ARG A 215 5.77 8.23 -18.08
CA ARG A 215 6.37 9.52 -18.38
C ARG A 215 6.85 10.18 -17.10
N SER A 216 8.05 10.74 -17.15
CA SER A 216 8.60 11.64 -16.14
C SER A 216 8.89 13.00 -16.79
N PRO A 217 9.28 14.04 -16.03
CA PRO A 217 9.68 15.32 -16.62
C PRO A 217 10.84 15.22 -17.64
N GLU A 218 11.72 14.22 -17.49
CA GLU A 218 12.95 14.12 -18.28
C GLU A 218 12.91 13.06 -19.38
N VAL A 219 12.16 11.97 -19.16
CA VAL A 219 12.16 10.78 -20.02
C VAL A 219 10.81 10.06 -20.03
N THR A 220 10.58 9.29 -21.09
CA THR A 220 9.53 8.26 -21.15
C THR A 220 10.15 6.89 -21.00
N VAL A 221 9.64 6.10 -20.05
CA VAL A 221 10.00 4.69 -19.88
C VAL A 221 8.90 3.82 -20.47
N THR A 222 9.24 2.96 -21.42
CA THR A 222 8.30 2.03 -22.08
C THR A 222 8.66 0.60 -21.72
N ALA A 223 7.66 -0.17 -21.32
CA ALA A 223 7.79 -1.56 -20.86
C ALA A 223 6.82 -2.48 -21.59
N LEU A 224 7.22 -3.75 -21.73
CA LEU A 224 6.39 -4.83 -22.30
C LEU A 224 6.55 -6.05 -21.41
N GLY A 225 5.57 -6.34 -20.54
CA GLY A 225 5.65 -7.47 -19.61
C GLY A 225 6.90 -7.40 -18.71
N THR A 226 7.05 -6.32 -17.95
CA THR A 226 8.29 -5.97 -17.24
C THR A 226 7.97 -5.55 -15.82
N GLN A 227 8.87 -5.85 -14.87
CA GLN A 227 8.82 -5.31 -13.52
C GLN A 227 9.90 -4.26 -13.34
N PHE A 228 9.53 -3.04 -12.99
CA PHE A 228 10.49 -1.96 -12.79
C PHE A 228 10.02 -0.95 -11.72
N ASP A 229 10.99 -0.27 -11.12
CA ASP A 229 10.80 0.84 -10.20
C ASP A 229 11.34 2.12 -10.84
N LEU A 230 10.53 3.18 -10.83
CA LEU A 230 10.89 4.51 -11.31
C LEU A 230 10.74 5.52 -10.16
N ARG A 231 11.84 6.16 -9.80
CA ARG A 231 11.88 7.26 -8.83
C ARG A 231 12.24 8.56 -9.55
N VAL A 232 11.42 9.58 -9.35
CA VAL A 232 11.60 10.93 -9.88
C VAL A 232 11.87 11.89 -8.72
N GLU A 233 13.09 12.40 -8.69
CA GLU A 233 13.55 13.46 -7.80
C GLU A 233 13.81 14.74 -8.63
N PRO A 234 13.92 15.94 -8.02
CA PRO A 234 13.98 17.20 -8.76
C PRO A 234 15.08 17.33 -9.83
N ALA A 235 16.18 16.59 -9.72
CA ALA A 235 17.32 16.65 -10.63
C ALA A 235 17.81 15.29 -11.13
N VAL A 236 17.13 14.20 -10.72
CA VAL A 236 17.53 12.85 -11.10
C VAL A 236 16.31 11.96 -11.19
N THR A 237 16.26 11.17 -12.26
CA THR A 237 15.35 10.03 -12.37
C THR A 237 16.17 8.75 -12.23
N LEU A 238 15.74 7.86 -11.34
CA LEU A 238 16.35 6.54 -11.13
C LEU A 238 15.37 5.47 -11.61
N LEU A 239 15.78 4.70 -12.60
CA LEU A 239 15.05 3.54 -13.10
C LEU A 239 15.79 2.29 -12.66
N THR A 240 15.12 1.36 -11.98
CA THR A 240 15.65 0.03 -11.66
C THR A 240 14.75 -1.02 -12.30
N VAL A 241 15.30 -1.88 -13.15
CA VAL A 241 14.53 -2.94 -13.81
C VAL A 241 14.79 -4.25 -13.06
N LEU A 242 13.73 -4.87 -12.55
CA LEU A 242 13.81 -6.11 -11.78
C LEU A 242 13.73 -7.31 -12.72
N GLU A 243 12.77 -7.31 -13.63
CA GLU A 243 12.53 -8.39 -14.58
C GLU A 243 12.17 -7.82 -15.96
N GLY A 244 12.63 -8.49 -17.03
CA GLY A 244 12.37 -8.07 -18.41
C GLY A 244 13.33 -6.98 -18.90
N LYS A 245 12.81 -6.04 -19.69
CA LYS A 245 13.58 -4.93 -20.26
C LYS A 245 12.68 -3.71 -20.50
N THR A 246 13.24 -2.53 -20.32
CA THR A 246 12.56 -1.26 -20.60
C THR A 246 13.34 -0.48 -21.66
N SER A 247 12.61 0.30 -22.44
CA SER A 247 13.18 1.36 -23.27
C SER A 247 13.05 2.70 -22.55
N VAL A 248 14.13 3.46 -22.49
CA VAL A 248 14.17 4.83 -21.95
C VAL A 248 14.40 5.78 -23.12
N ARG A 249 13.41 6.62 -23.40
CA ARG A 249 13.49 7.66 -24.42
C ARG A 249 13.62 9.03 -23.75
N GLY A 250 14.74 9.69 -23.99
CA GLY A 250 15.03 11.03 -23.51
C GLY A 250 15.62 11.93 -24.59
N LYS A 251 16.21 13.06 -24.19
CA LYS A 251 16.83 14.02 -25.12
C LYS A 251 18.06 13.44 -25.83
N ALA A 252 18.78 12.53 -25.17
CA ALA A 252 19.96 11.87 -25.73
C ALA A 252 19.62 10.69 -26.67
N GLY A 253 18.33 10.42 -26.90
CA GLY A 253 17.84 9.30 -27.71
C GLY A 253 17.21 8.19 -26.88
N GLU A 254 17.19 7.00 -27.46
CA GLU A 254 16.55 5.81 -26.88
C GLU A 254 17.61 4.81 -26.40
N GLN A 255 17.47 4.30 -25.18
CA GLN A 255 18.37 3.32 -24.60
C GLN A 255 17.62 2.21 -23.88
N MET A 256 18.07 0.97 -24.07
CA MET A 256 17.53 -0.19 -23.37
C MET A 256 18.17 -0.37 -22.00
N ILE A 257 17.35 -0.62 -20.98
CA ILE A 257 17.75 -1.00 -19.62
C ILE A 257 17.18 -2.39 -19.33
N GLY A 258 18.06 -3.35 -19.05
CA GLY A 258 17.69 -4.75 -18.83
C GLY A 258 17.49 -5.11 -17.36
N ALA A 259 16.96 -6.31 -17.11
CA ALA A 259 16.82 -6.87 -15.77
C ALA A 259 18.14 -6.81 -14.98
N GLY A 260 18.03 -6.42 -13.71
CA GLY A 260 19.16 -6.23 -12.80
C GLY A 260 19.92 -4.92 -12.98
N GLU A 261 19.56 -4.11 -13.96
CA GLU A 261 20.21 -2.82 -14.19
C GLU A 261 19.46 -1.67 -13.53
N ARG A 262 20.24 -0.71 -13.05
CA ARG A 262 19.78 0.61 -12.64
C ARG A 262 20.35 1.66 -13.58
N ALA A 263 19.50 2.52 -14.10
CA ALA A 263 19.87 3.69 -14.88
C ALA A 263 19.69 4.95 -14.03
N ARG A 264 20.75 5.76 -13.94
CA ARG A 264 20.69 7.12 -13.42
C ARG A 264 20.52 8.08 -14.59
N ILE A 265 19.46 8.88 -14.54
CA ILE A 265 19.05 9.77 -15.62
C ILE A 265 19.09 11.20 -15.10
N VAL A 266 19.80 12.07 -15.83
CA VAL A 266 19.95 13.49 -15.49
C VAL A 266 19.81 14.30 -16.77
N GLY A 267 18.94 15.31 -16.76
CA GLY A 267 18.71 16.17 -17.93
C GLY A 267 18.15 15.41 -19.14
N GLY A 268 17.47 14.27 -18.92
CA GLY A 268 16.93 13.44 -19.99
C GLY A 268 17.97 12.57 -20.72
N ALA A 269 19.14 12.36 -20.13
CA ALA A 269 20.17 11.42 -20.62
C ALA A 269 20.48 10.37 -19.55
N VAL A 270 20.66 9.10 -19.95
CA VAL A 270 21.20 8.10 -19.03
C VAL A 270 22.70 8.38 -18.86
N VAL A 271 23.07 8.89 -17.69
CA VAL A 271 24.45 9.27 -17.38
C VAL A 271 25.25 8.12 -16.77
N GLU A 272 24.56 7.14 -16.18
CA GLU A 272 25.19 5.98 -15.56
C GLU A 272 24.26 4.77 -15.63
N LYS A 273 24.84 3.59 -15.88
CA LYS A 273 24.20 2.29 -15.67
C LYS A 273 25.01 1.49 -14.67
N SER A 274 24.34 0.94 -13.67
CA SER A 274 24.95 0.09 -12.64
C SER A 274 24.10 -1.14 -12.39
N ARG A 275 24.69 -2.14 -11.72
CA ARG A 275 23.97 -3.32 -11.23
C ARG A 275 24.03 -3.30 -9.71
N PRO A 276 22.94 -2.90 -9.04
CA PRO A 276 22.88 -2.96 -7.58
C PRO A 276 23.14 -4.39 -7.10
N GLU A 277 23.87 -4.56 -6.00
CA GLU A 277 24.12 -5.87 -5.39
C GLU A 277 22.80 -6.59 -5.01
N ASP A 278 21.79 -5.81 -4.59
CA ASP A 278 20.48 -6.33 -4.19
C ASP A 278 19.34 -5.43 -4.71
N LEU A 279 18.55 -5.99 -5.63
CA LEU A 279 17.38 -5.34 -6.24
C LEU A 279 16.16 -5.32 -5.31
N ILE A 280 16.06 -6.27 -4.38
CA ILE A 280 15.00 -6.33 -3.39
C ILE A 280 15.17 -5.20 -2.39
N LEU A 281 16.41 -4.95 -1.94
CA LEU A 281 16.72 -3.79 -1.11
C LEU A 281 16.45 -2.46 -1.83
N ALA A 282 16.74 -2.39 -3.14
CA ALA A 282 16.41 -1.22 -3.96
C ALA A 282 14.91 -0.90 -3.98
N THR A 283 14.08 -1.93 -3.87
CA THR A 283 12.61 -1.86 -3.91
C THR A 283 11.96 -2.26 -2.58
N ARG A 284 12.69 -2.11 -1.46
CA ARG A 284 12.23 -2.54 -0.13
C ARG A 284 10.89 -1.92 0.28
N TRP A 285 10.64 -0.68 -0.13
CA TRP A 285 9.39 0.03 0.17
C TRP A 285 8.15 -0.73 -0.31
N VAL A 286 8.26 -1.50 -1.39
CA VAL A 286 7.18 -2.33 -1.92
C VAL A 286 6.75 -3.39 -0.90
N HIS A 287 7.68 -3.88 -0.08
CA HIS A 287 7.39 -4.88 0.96
C HIS A 287 6.41 -4.34 2.02
N GLU A 288 6.44 -3.03 2.31
CA GLU A 288 5.49 -2.41 3.25
C GLU A 288 4.03 -2.58 2.80
N LEU A 289 3.77 -2.59 1.48
CA LEU A 289 2.44 -2.87 0.92
C LEU A 289 2.10 -4.36 0.96
N LEU A 290 3.07 -5.25 0.74
CA LEU A 290 2.84 -6.69 0.75
C LEU A 290 2.46 -7.20 2.14
N VAL A 291 3.05 -6.62 3.20
CA VAL A 291 2.66 -6.93 4.59
C VAL A 291 1.17 -6.63 4.84
N LEU A 292 0.58 -5.63 4.17
CA LEU A 292 -0.84 -5.31 4.29
C LEU A 292 -1.76 -6.31 3.55
N LYS A 293 -1.24 -7.07 2.58
CA LYS A 293 -2.00 -8.13 1.88
C LYS A 293 -2.16 -9.40 2.72
N GLY A 294 -1.37 -9.55 3.79
CA GLY A 294 -1.37 -10.70 4.68
C GLY A 294 -0.22 -11.67 4.40
N ARG A 295 0.00 -12.61 5.33
CA ARG A 295 1.13 -13.56 5.27
C ARG A 295 1.02 -14.58 4.13
N ASP A 296 -0.19 -14.88 3.68
CA ASP A 296 -0.43 -15.88 2.65
C ASP A 296 -0.36 -15.29 1.22
N ASP A 297 0.04 -14.03 1.08
CA ASP A 297 0.23 -13.41 -0.24
C ASP A 297 1.44 -14.06 -0.96
N PRO A 298 1.24 -14.64 -2.16
CA PRO A 298 2.30 -15.40 -2.84
C PRO A 298 3.49 -14.52 -3.25
N GLU A 299 3.27 -13.23 -3.50
CA GLU A 299 4.35 -12.31 -3.82
C GLU A 299 5.19 -11.96 -2.59
N LEU A 300 4.55 -11.82 -1.42
CA LEU A 300 5.25 -11.67 -0.15
C LEU A 300 6.15 -12.88 0.12
N SER A 301 5.62 -14.10 0.00
CA SER A 301 6.38 -15.34 0.21
C SER A 301 7.58 -15.43 -0.73
N ALA A 302 7.38 -15.21 -2.04
CA ALA A 302 8.46 -15.28 -3.03
C ALA A 302 9.59 -14.27 -2.75
N ARG A 303 9.26 -13.05 -2.28
CA ARG A 303 10.27 -12.05 -1.94
C ARG A 303 11.01 -12.36 -0.64
N VAL A 304 10.35 -12.97 0.34
CA VAL A 304 10.99 -13.42 1.58
C VAL A 304 11.96 -14.56 1.27
N ASP A 305 11.56 -15.54 0.45
CA ASP A 305 12.39 -16.67 0.07
C ASP A 305 13.67 -16.26 -0.69
N THR A 306 13.63 -15.13 -1.42
CA THR A 306 14.81 -14.61 -2.13
C THR A 306 15.78 -13.85 -1.21
N LEU A 307 15.34 -13.43 -0.02
CA LEU A 307 16.15 -12.71 0.97
C LEU A 307 16.83 -13.63 2.00
N LEU A 308 16.37 -14.87 2.13
CA LEU A 308 16.89 -15.89 3.04
C LEU A 308 17.92 -16.77 2.33
#